data_AF-A0A4Z0Q0N0-F1
#
_entry.id   AF-A0A4Z0Q0N0-F1
#
_cell.length_a   1.000
_cell.length_b   1.000
_cell.length_c   1.000
_cell.angle_alpha   90.00
_cell.angle_beta   90.00
_cell.angle_gamma   90.00
#
_symmetry.space_group_name_H-M   'P 1'
#
loop_
_entity.id
_entity.type
_entity.pdbx_description
1 polymer ?
#
loop_
_entity_poly.entity_id
_entity_poly.type
_entity_poly.pdbx_seq_one_letter_code
_entity_poly.pdbx_strand_id
1 'polypeptide(L)'
;MDNVVRIVIPKEYFFPCFNLAVEALTQSPDYQAAHTILLDFTECHSLHGIGMSLETQLFYEQAKAHRKSVYWVGNPSMYNIVVMLNTATSSETLPYRNV
;
A
#
# COMPACT_ATOMS: atom_id res chain seq x y z
N MET A 1 2.10 4.82 22.33
CA MET A 1 1.06 4.34 21.40
C MET A 1 1.72 4.31 20.04
N ASP A 2 1.83 3.14 19.42
CA ASP A 2 2.37 3.08 18.07
C ASP A 2 1.39 3.83 17.15
N ASN A 3 1.85 4.94 16.58
CA ASN A 3 1.03 5.73 15.66
C ASN A 3 0.94 4.94 14.35
N VAL A 4 -0.16 4.19 14.22
CA VAL A 4 -0.51 3.43 13.03
C VAL A 4 -1.44 4.27 12.16
N VAL A 5 -1.07 4.47 10.89
CA VAL A 5 -1.96 5.03 9.88
C VAL A 5 -2.47 3.91 8.99
N ARG A 6 -3.79 3.78 8.89
CA ARG A 6 -4.45 2.82 7.99
C ARG A 6 -4.96 3.55 6.75
N ILE A 7 -4.52 3.07 5.59
CA ILE A 7 -4.92 3.59 4.27
C ILE A 7 -5.86 2.55 3.67
N VAL A 8 -7.15 2.88 3.60
CA VAL A 8 -8.18 1.99 3.07
C VAL A 8 -8.31 2.17 1.57
N ILE A 9 -8.10 1.10 0.83
CA ILE A 9 -8.25 1.05 -0.62
C ILE A 9 -9.70 0.62 -0.93
N PRO A 10 -10.48 1.47 -1.62
CA PRO A 10 -11.88 1.20 -1.86
C PRO A 10 -12.11 0.02 -2.82
N LYS A 11 -13.35 -0.46 -2.83
CA LYS A 11 -13.81 -1.62 -3.61
C LYS A 11 -13.49 -1.56 -5.10
N GLU A 12 -13.79 -0.41 -5.69
CA GLU A 12 -13.48 -0.10 -7.08
C GLU A 12 -12.42 0.99 -7.08
N TYR A 13 -11.25 0.65 -7.61
CA TYR A 13 -10.09 1.50 -7.51
C TYR A 13 -9.65 1.98 -8.89
N PHE A 14 -9.64 3.30 -9.09
CA PHE A 14 -9.14 3.93 -10.30
C PHE A 14 -7.73 4.49 -10.06
N PHE A 15 -6.79 4.01 -10.87
CA PHE A 15 -5.36 4.14 -10.64
C PHE A 15 -4.82 5.59 -10.48
N PRO A 16 -5.23 6.58 -11.30
CA PRO A 16 -4.83 7.98 -11.11
C PRO A 16 -5.14 8.58 -9.73
N CYS A 17 -6.09 8.01 -8.98
CA CYS A 17 -6.42 8.47 -7.64
C CYS A 17 -5.37 8.07 -6.59
N PHE A 18 -4.49 7.11 -6.87
CA PHE A 18 -3.47 6.63 -5.90
C PHE A 18 -2.42 7.67 -5.60
N ASN A 19 -1.81 8.20 -6.65
CA ASN A 19 -0.72 9.16 -6.47
C ASN A 19 -1.24 10.43 -5.79
N LEU A 20 -2.45 10.89 -6.14
CA LEU A 20 -3.08 12.04 -5.48
C LEU A 20 -3.39 11.75 -4.01
N ALA A 21 -3.92 10.56 -3.69
CA ALA A 21 -4.21 10.18 -2.31
C ALA A 21 -2.93 10.02 -1.47
N VAL A 22 -1.89 9.41 -2.03
CA VAL A 22 -0.58 9.25 -1.38
C VAL A 22 0.11 10.59 -1.20
N GLU A 23 0.06 11.48 -2.18
CA GLU A 23 0.64 12.83 -2.07
C GLU A 23 -0.06 13.61 -0.94
N ALA A 24 -1.39 13.63 -0.91
CA ALA A 24 -2.14 14.29 0.15
C ALA A 24 -1.85 13.66 1.53
N LEU A 25 -1.78 12.33 1.59
CA LEU A 25 -1.53 11.60 2.84
C LEU A 25 -0.12 11.86 3.37
N THR A 26 0.91 11.82 2.51
CA THR A 26 2.30 12.01 2.93
C THR A 26 2.56 13.40 3.49
N GLN A 27 1.73 14.38 3.13
CA GLN A 27 1.75 15.73 3.70
C GLN A 27 0.99 15.85 5.02
N SER A 28 0.16 14.87 5.39
CA SER A 28 -0.64 14.91 6.62
C SER A 28 0.22 14.77 7.89
N PRO A 29 -0.06 15.52 8.96
CA PRO A 29 0.64 15.39 10.24
C PRO A 29 0.56 13.96 10.82
N ASP A 30 -0.57 13.29 10.62
CA ASP A 30 -0.80 11.92 11.09
C ASP A 30 0.18 10.94 10.43
N TYR A 31 0.36 11.04 9.10
CA TYR A 31 1.34 10.24 8.39
C TYR A 31 2.77 10.54 8.85
N GLN A 32 3.10 11.82 9.05
CA GLN A 32 4.43 12.22 9.48
C GLN A 32 4.77 11.64 10.86
N ALA A 33 3.82 11.68 11.80
CA ALA A 33 3.95 11.12 13.15
C ALA A 33 3.84 9.58 13.20
N ALA A 34 3.38 8.95 12.11
CA ALA A 34 3.21 7.50 12.05
C ALA A 34 4.54 6.75 11.97
N HIS A 35 4.66 5.67 12.73
CA HIS A 35 5.77 4.72 12.63
C HIS A 35 5.37 3.48 11.83
N THR A 36 4.07 3.20 11.76
CA THR A 36 3.52 2.04 11.07
C THR A 36 2.44 2.48 10.10
N ILE A 37 2.47 1.91 8.91
CA ILE A 37 1.49 2.12 7.85
C ILE A 37 0.84 0.78 7.55
N LEU A 38 -0.48 0.76 7.51
CA LEU A 38 -1.28 -0.39 7.09
C LEU A 38 -1.99 -0.04 5.78
N LEU A 39 -1.59 -0.71 4.70
CA LEU A 39 -2.29 -0.69 3.42
C LEU A 39 -3.39 -1.74 3.42
N ASP A 40 -4.64 -1.30 3.31
CA ASP A 40 -5.80 -2.17 3.48
C ASP A 40 -6.59 -2.33 2.18
N PHE A 41 -6.50 -3.52 1.61
CA PHE A 41 -7.17 -3.96 0.39
C PHE A 41 -8.34 -4.91 0.68
N THR A 42 -8.84 -4.99 1.92
CA THR A 42 -9.86 -5.98 2.32
C THR A 42 -11.13 -5.84 1.48
N GLU A 43 -11.55 -4.60 1.22
CA GLU A 43 -12.71 -4.30 0.38
C GLU A 43 -12.41 -4.29 -1.12
N CYS A 44 -11.13 -4.29 -1.52
CA CYS A 44 -10.73 -4.11 -2.91
C CYS A 44 -10.97 -5.38 -3.73
N HIS A 45 -11.76 -5.27 -4.81
CA HIS A 45 -12.14 -6.42 -5.62
C HIS A 45 -11.33 -6.55 -6.91
N SER A 46 -10.80 -5.44 -7.42
CA SER A 46 -10.06 -5.39 -8.67
C SER A 46 -9.05 -4.25 -8.65
N LEU A 47 -7.80 -4.58 -8.98
CA LEU A 47 -6.72 -3.61 -9.17
C LEU A 47 -6.59 -3.35 -10.67
N HIS A 48 -7.28 -2.33 -11.16
CA HIS A 48 -7.22 -1.96 -12.58
C HIS A 48 -5.95 -1.15 -12.87
N GLY A 49 -5.02 -1.73 -13.64
CA GLY A 49 -3.91 -1.02 -14.27
C GLY A 49 -2.52 -1.50 -13.87
N ILE A 50 -1.66 -1.66 -14.87
CA ILE A 50 -0.23 -2.02 -14.75
C ILE A 50 0.55 -1.07 -13.83
N GLY A 51 0.10 0.18 -13.70
CA GLY A 51 0.76 1.17 -12.86
C GLY A 51 0.73 0.83 -11.36
N MET A 52 -0.26 0.11 -10.83
CA MET A 52 -0.35 -0.03 -9.37
C MET A 52 0.90 -0.71 -8.75
N SER A 53 1.50 -1.68 -9.44
CA SER A 53 2.78 -2.31 -9.02
C SER A 53 3.84 -1.29 -8.67
N LEU A 54 4.10 -0.38 -9.61
CA LEU A 54 5.25 0.49 -9.56
C LEU A 54 5.01 1.58 -8.52
N GLU A 55 3.84 2.20 -8.54
CA GLU A 55 3.47 3.28 -7.63
C GLU A 55 3.35 2.81 -6.18
N THR A 56 2.72 1.65 -5.93
CA THR A 56 2.63 1.13 -4.56
C THR A 56 3.99 0.66 -4.05
N GLN A 57 4.87 0.18 -4.92
CA GLN A 57 6.26 -0.08 -4.56
C GLN A 57 7.04 1.20 -4.29
N LEU A 58 6.90 2.23 -5.13
CA LEU A 58 7.54 3.53 -4.89
C LEU A 58 7.11 4.10 -3.53
N PHE A 59 5.83 4.00 -3.20
CA PHE A 59 5.32 4.35 -1.88
C PHE A 59 5.97 3.52 -0.76
N TYR A 60 6.06 2.20 -0.93
CA TYR A 60 6.69 1.30 0.04
C TYR A 60 8.17 1.66 0.29
N GLU A 61 8.93 1.86 -0.78
CA GLU A 61 10.35 2.25 -0.69
C GLU A 61 10.52 3.63 -0.05
N GLN A 62 9.67 4.60 -0.39
CA GLN A 62 9.66 5.91 0.24
C GLN A 62 9.35 5.82 1.74
N ALA A 63 8.33 5.06 2.13
CA ALA A 63 7.99 4.86 3.54
C ALA A 63 9.14 4.21 4.32
N LYS A 64 9.81 3.20 3.74
CA LYS A 64 11.00 2.58 4.34
C LYS A 64 12.18 3.53 4.45
N ALA A 65 12.43 4.37 3.45
CA ALA A 65 13.46 5.41 3.51
C ALA A 65 13.24 6.37 4.69
N HIS A 66 11.98 6.58 5.08
CA HIS A 66 11.59 7.37 6.26
C HIS A 66 11.48 6.53 7.55
N ARG A 67 12.04 5.32 7.58
CA ARG A 67 12.05 4.40 8.73
C ARG A 67 10.65 4.01 9.23
N LYS A 68 9.67 3.94 8.34
CA LYS A 68 8.32 3.47 8.66
C LYS A 68 8.18 1.99 8.33
N SER A 69 7.48 1.24 9.18
CA SER A 69 7.08 -0.14 8.90
C SER A 69 5.80 -0.15 8.07
N VAL A 70 5.78 -0.86 6.95
CA VAL A 70 4.61 -0.95 6.07
C VAL A 70 4.09 -2.38 6.07
N TYR A 71 2.80 -2.55 6.31
CA TYR A 71 2.11 -3.83 6.28
C TYR A 71 0.94 -3.78 5.32
N TRP A 72 0.65 -4.93 4.71
CA TRP A 72 -0.43 -5.08 3.74
C TRP A 72 -1.45 -6.06 4.28
N VAL A 73 -2.72 -5.69 4.25
CA VAL A 73 -3.85 -6.58 4.55
C VAL A 73 -4.82 -6.58 3.39
N GLY A 74 -5.42 -7.72 3.10
CA GLY A 74 -6.42 -7.80 2.05
C GLY A 74 -7.02 -9.19 1.94
N ASN A 75 -7.94 -9.33 0.99
CA ASN A 75 -8.62 -10.59 0.71
C ASN A 75 -7.77 -11.53 -0.19
N PRO A 76 -8.18 -12.80 -0.39
CA PRO A 76 -7.41 -13.76 -1.18
C PRO A 76 -7.14 -13.34 -2.64
N SER A 77 -8.07 -12.59 -3.26
CA SER A 77 -7.88 -12.07 -4.62
C SER A 77 -6.73 -11.07 -4.69
N MET A 78 -6.57 -10.26 -3.64
CA MET A 78 -5.49 -9.26 -3.54
C MET A 78 -4.13 -9.90 -3.29
N TYR A 79 -4.07 -11.02 -2.56
CA TYR A 79 -2.82 -11.76 -2.33
C TYR A 79 -2.12 -12.13 -3.64
N ASN A 80 -2.86 -12.73 -4.59
CA ASN A 80 -2.30 -13.15 -5.87
C ASN A 80 -1.75 -11.96 -6.67
N ILE A 81 -2.44 -10.81 -6.60
CA ILE A 81 -1.98 -9.60 -7.27
C ILE A 81 -0.70 -9.11 -6.59
N VAL A 82 -0.69 -8.94 -5.26
CA VAL A 82 0.50 -8.50 -4.50
C VAL A 82 1.71 -9.41 -4.75
N VAL A 83 1.52 -10.74 -4.81
CA VAL A 83 2.58 -11.70 -5.15
C VAL A 83 3.10 -11.47 -6.57
N MET A 84 2.22 -11.26 -7.54
CA MET A 84 2.63 -10.94 -8.91
C MET A 84 3.43 -9.63 -8.98
N LEU A 85 3.02 -8.59 -8.24
CA LEU A 85 3.75 -7.32 -8.16
C LEU A 85 5.14 -7.51 -7.54
N ASN A 86 5.23 -8.26 -6.43
CA ASN A 86 6.50 -8.62 -5.79
C ASN A 86 7.50 -9.24 -6.78
N THR A 87 7.04 -10.19 -7.59
CA THR A 87 7.91 -10.90 -8.54
C THR A 87 8.37 -10.06 -9.72
N ALA A 88 7.63 -9.00 -10.07
CA ALA A 88 7.94 -8.17 -11.23
C ALA A 88 8.96 -7.07 -10.91
N THR A 89 9.09 -6.65 -9.64
CA THR A 89 9.78 -5.39 -9.34
C THR A 89 10.67 -5.38 -8.09
N SER A 90 10.71 -6.43 -7.26
CA SER A 90 11.41 -6.41 -5.96
C SER A 90 12.25 -7.67 -5.68
N SER A 91 13.35 -7.52 -4.92
CA SER A 91 14.13 -8.62 -4.31
C SER A 91 13.63 -9.03 -2.92
N GLU A 92 12.72 -8.26 -2.32
CA GLU A 92 12.14 -8.48 -0.99
C GLU A 92 10.63 -8.77 -1.10
N THR A 93 10.14 -9.75 -0.34
CA THR A 93 8.71 -10.09 -0.29
C THR A 93 7.96 -9.07 0.57
N LEU A 94 6.96 -8.39 0.02
CA LEU A 94 6.11 -7.48 0.79
C LEU A 94 5.38 -8.22 1.94
N PRO A 95 5.37 -7.68 3.18
CA PRO A 95 4.70 -8.30 4.32
C PRO A 95 3.18 -8.19 4.20
N TYR A 96 2.56 -9.24 3.65
CA TYR A 96 1.12 -9.35 3.40
C TYR A 96 0.43 -10.34 4.34
N ARG A 97 -0.74 -9.96 4.84
CA ARG A 97 -1.62 -10.83 5.63
C ARG A 97 -3.00 -10.92 4.98
N ASN A 98 -3.41 -12.15 4.66
CA ASN A 98 -4.77 -12.43 4.22
C ASN A 98 -5.72 -12.35 5.44
N VAL A 99 -6.81 -11.61 5.32
CA VAL A 99 -7.81 -11.38 6.38
C VAL A 99 -9.22 -11.57 5.86
#